data_AF-A0AAV9MBP7-F1
#
_entry.id   AF-A0AAV9MBP7-F1
#
_cell.length_a   1.000
_cell.length_b   1.000
_cell.length_c   1.000
_cell.angle_alpha   90.00
_cell.angle_beta   90.00
_cell.angle_gamma   90.00
#
_symmetry.space_group_name_H-M   'P 1'
#
loop_
_entity.id
_entity.type
_entity.pdbx_description
1 polymer ?
#
loop_
_entity_poly.entity_id
_entity_poly.type
_entity_poly.pdbx_seq_one_letter_code
_entity_poly.pdbx_strand_id
1 'polypeptide(L)'
;MSFICKAVLTANPSHTSDYLLMVIKGGIRFLSFWRPGDVRWTRVTWEGINYNLFSDLIYFNGQIYAVDYSGDLLVCDVADVVGSEPTKGHIVAQIPLEPQHCRDHLYILE
;
A
#
# COMPACT_ATOMS: atom_id res chain seq x y z
N MET A 1 1.73 -13.35 -14.43
CA MET A 1 0.79 -12.29 -14.86
C MET A 1 0.79 -11.18 -13.81
N SER A 2 0.90 -9.92 -14.21
CA SER A 2 0.73 -8.78 -13.30
C SER A 2 -0.75 -8.37 -13.29
N PHE A 3 -1.45 -8.66 -12.20
CA PHE A 3 -2.76 -8.11 -11.92
C PHE A 3 -2.69 -7.20 -10.69
N ILE A 4 -3.66 -6.31 -10.55
CA ILE A 4 -3.83 -5.44 -9.38
C ILE A 4 -4.83 -6.15 -8.46
N CYS A 5 -4.46 -6.34 -7.19
CA CYS A 5 -5.31 -6.97 -6.18
C CYS A 5 -6.24 -5.95 -5.51
N LYS A 6 -5.67 -4.82 -5.10
CA LYS A 6 -6.39 -3.68 -4.50
C LYS A 6 -5.74 -2.37 -4.93
N ALA A 7 -6.52 -1.30 -4.96
CA ALA A 7 -6.08 0.05 -5.26
C ALA A 7 -6.69 1.06 -4.29
N VAL A 8 -5.95 2.11 -3.96
CA VAL A 8 -6.40 3.25 -3.17
C VAL A 8 -5.90 4.56 -3.79
N LEU A 9 -6.67 5.62 -3.62
CA LEU A 9 -6.36 6.96 -4.10
C LEU A 9 -6.18 7.91 -2.92
N THR A 10 -5.16 8.75 -2.97
CA THR A 10 -4.92 9.77 -1.92
C THR A 10 -5.83 10.99 -2.03
N ALA A 11 -6.43 11.20 -3.20
CA ALA A 11 -7.42 12.25 -3.45
C ALA A 11 -8.36 11.84 -4.58
N ASN A 12 -9.52 12.50 -4.67
CA ASN A 12 -10.49 12.26 -5.72
C ASN A 12 -9.99 12.81 -7.07
N PRO A 13 -9.77 11.96 -8.10
CA PRO A 13 -9.27 12.37 -9.40
C PRO A 13 -10.18 13.35 -10.16
N SER A 14 -11.45 13.45 -9.78
CA SER A 14 -12.38 14.44 -10.37
C SER A 14 -12.19 15.85 -9.80
N HIS A 15 -11.54 16.00 -8.65
CA HIS A 15 -11.33 17.29 -7.98
C HIS A 15 -9.90 17.81 -8.15
N THR A 16 -8.92 16.92 -8.32
CA THR A 16 -7.51 17.28 -8.44
C THR A 16 -6.74 16.29 -9.29
N SER A 17 -5.70 16.76 -9.98
CA SER A 17 -4.68 15.93 -10.63
C SER A 17 -3.52 15.61 -9.70
N ASP A 18 -3.49 16.19 -8.50
CA ASP A 18 -2.52 15.90 -7.46
C ASP A 18 -3.03 14.74 -6.59
N TYR A 19 -2.94 13.54 -7.15
CA TYR A 19 -3.25 12.30 -6.43
C TYR A 19 -2.21 11.24 -6.71
N LEU A 20 -2.09 10.32 -5.76
CA LEU A 20 -1.30 9.11 -5.89
C LEU A 20 -2.24 7.91 -5.86
N LEU A 21 -2.07 7.03 -6.84
CA LEU A 21 -2.73 5.73 -6.93
C LEU A 21 -1.77 4.69 -6.40
N MET A 22 -2.11 4.08 -5.25
CA MET A 22 -1.31 3.01 -4.66
C MET A 22 -2.02 1.68 -4.81
N VAL A 23 -1.27 0.63 -5.13
CA VAL A 23 -1.82 -0.68 -5.45
C VAL A 23 -1.04 -1.80 -4.79
N ILE A 24 -1.75 -2.88 -4.49
CA ILE A 24 -1.17 -4.20 -4.25
C ILE A 24 -1.12 -4.92 -5.61
N LYS A 25 0.07 -5.36 -6.03
CA LYS A 25 0.31 -5.87 -7.38
C LYS A 25 1.03 -7.21 -7.41
N GLY A 26 0.55 -8.09 -8.29
CA GLY A 26 1.17 -9.38 -8.64
C GLY A 26 0.99 -10.46 -7.58
N GLY A 27 1.47 -11.68 -7.89
CA GLY A 27 1.29 -12.85 -7.00
C GLY A 27 1.98 -12.73 -5.64
N ILE A 28 3.07 -11.96 -5.55
CA ILE A 28 3.78 -11.69 -4.29
C ILE A 28 3.21 -10.45 -3.57
N ARG A 29 2.18 -9.81 -4.15
CA ARG A 29 1.41 -8.72 -3.53
C ARG A 29 2.30 -7.58 -3.02
N PHE A 30 3.16 -7.04 -3.91
CA PHE A 30 3.99 -5.88 -3.58
C PHE A 30 3.18 -4.59 -3.65
N LEU A 31 3.60 -3.58 -2.89
CA LEU A 31 3.09 -2.24 -3.05
C LEU A 31 3.78 -1.52 -4.21
N SER A 32 2.99 -0.82 -5.00
CA SER A 32 3.46 0.05 -6.08
C SER A 32 2.58 1.28 -6.15
N PHE A 33 3.13 2.38 -6.63
CA PHE A 33 2.37 3.61 -6.84
C PHE A 33 2.52 4.14 -8.25
N TRP A 34 1.60 5.02 -8.61
CA TRP A 34 1.56 5.77 -9.85
C TRP A 34 0.91 7.13 -9.60
N ARG A 35 1.39 8.18 -10.26
CA ARG A 35 0.79 9.51 -10.25
C ARG A 35 0.48 9.97 -11.68
N PRO A 36 -0.45 10.90 -11.86
CA PRO A 36 -0.65 11.56 -13.15
C PRO A 36 0.66 12.07 -13.74
N GLY A 37 0.99 11.59 -14.94
CA GLY A 37 2.24 11.90 -15.65
C GLY A 37 3.33 10.84 -15.52
N ASP A 38 3.25 9.91 -14.56
CA ASP A 38 4.19 8.80 -14.48
C ASP A 38 3.97 7.84 -15.67
N VAL A 39 5.05 7.40 -16.33
CA VAL A 39 4.97 6.48 -17.49
C VAL A 39 4.92 5.02 -17.04
N ARG A 40 5.33 4.73 -15.81
CA ARG A 40 5.46 3.38 -15.26
C ARG A 40 5.06 3.37 -13.78
N TRP A 41 4.66 2.20 -13.31
CA TRP A 41 4.49 1.95 -11.87
C TRP A 41 5.84 1.97 -11.17
N THR A 42 5.93 2.66 -10.05
CA THR A 42 7.10 2.64 -9.16
C THR A 42 6.84 1.68 -8.02
N ARG A 43 7.76 0.73 -7.81
CA ARG A 43 7.66 -0.22 -6.69
C ARG A 43 8.09 0.48 -5.41
N VAL A 44 7.31 0.30 -4.35
CA VAL A 44 7.70 0.78 -3.01
C VAL A 44 8.77 -0.16 -2.47
N THR A 45 9.89 0.43 -2.08
CA THR A 45 10.99 -0.25 -1.41
C THR A 45 11.07 0.25 0.01
N TRP A 46 11.30 -0.64 0.96
CA TRP A 46 11.28 -0.32 2.38
C TRP A 46 12.68 -0.43 2.97
N GLU A 47 12.97 0.41 3.97
CA GLU A 47 14.25 0.35 4.67
C GLU A 47 14.34 -0.91 5.56
N GLY A 48 15.47 -1.62 5.48
CA GLY A 48 15.82 -2.73 6.38
C GLY A 48 15.07 -4.05 6.19
N ILE A 49 13.83 -4.05 5.68
CA ILE A 49 12.97 -5.24 5.58
C ILE A 49 12.32 -5.31 4.18
N ASN A 50 12.34 -6.50 3.58
CA ASN A 50 11.62 -6.77 2.32
C ASN A 50 10.15 -7.08 2.61
N TYR A 51 9.36 -6.07 2.96
CA TYR A 51 7.92 -6.27 3.13
C TYR A 51 7.26 -6.66 1.81
N ASN A 52 6.51 -7.76 1.86
CA ASN A 52 5.78 -8.34 0.75
C ASN A 52 4.55 -9.06 1.29
N LEU A 53 3.76 -9.69 0.42
CA LEU A 53 2.54 -10.39 0.83
C LEU A 53 1.57 -9.44 1.53
N PHE A 54 1.31 -8.27 0.95
CA PHE A 54 0.29 -7.36 1.49
C PHE A 54 -1.11 -7.91 1.24
N SER A 55 -1.92 -8.04 2.28
CA SER A 55 -3.31 -8.49 2.18
C SER A 55 -4.26 -7.31 1.96
N ASP A 56 -4.02 -6.18 2.62
CA ASP A 56 -4.86 -5.01 2.49
C ASP A 56 -4.10 -3.68 2.52
N LEU A 57 -4.75 -2.63 2.00
CA LEU A 57 -4.24 -1.28 1.86
C LEU A 57 -5.37 -0.25 2.00
N ILE A 58 -5.15 0.79 2.79
CA ILE A 58 -6.02 1.98 2.88
C ILE A 58 -5.19 3.26 2.88
N TYR A 59 -5.82 4.36 2.48
CA TYR A 59 -5.31 5.71 2.66
C TYR A 59 -6.20 6.43 3.67
N PHE A 60 -5.59 7.04 4.68
CA PHE A 60 -6.31 7.84 5.66
C PHE A 60 -5.42 8.96 6.19
N ASN A 61 -5.94 10.19 6.18
CA ASN A 61 -5.32 11.36 6.80
C ASN A 61 -3.84 11.61 6.39
N GLY A 62 -3.52 11.54 5.10
CA GLY A 62 -2.16 11.78 4.58
C GLY A 62 -1.22 10.57 4.69
N GLN A 63 -1.69 9.47 5.27
CA GLN A 63 -0.89 8.28 5.51
C GLN A 63 -1.47 7.07 4.79
N ILE A 64 -0.57 6.15 4.47
CA ILE A 64 -0.89 4.85 3.91
C ILE A 64 -0.76 3.83 5.02
N TYR A 65 -1.79 2.99 5.16
CA TYR A 65 -1.80 1.86 6.07
C TYR A 65 -1.90 0.59 5.24
N ALA A 66 -0.96 -0.33 5.47
CA ALA A 66 -0.92 -1.60 4.78
C ALA A 66 -0.73 -2.71 5.79
N VAL A 67 -1.41 -3.84 5.58
CA VAL A 67 -1.25 -5.02 6.44
C VAL A 67 -0.73 -6.18 5.62
N ASP A 68 0.28 -6.87 6.16
CA ASP A 68 0.84 -8.06 5.54
C ASP A 68 0.15 -9.36 6.02
N TYR A 69 0.61 -10.51 5.53
CA TYR A 69 0.05 -11.81 5.91
C TYR A 69 0.46 -12.26 7.32
N SER A 70 1.48 -11.64 7.91
CA SER A 70 1.90 -11.86 9.30
C SER A 70 1.01 -11.10 10.27
N GLY A 71 0.19 -10.17 9.76
CA GLY A 71 -0.67 -9.29 10.55
C GLY A 71 0.02 -7.98 10.92
N ASP A 72 1.21 -7.72 10.40
CA ASP A 72 1.94 -6.49 10.70
C ASP A 72 1.25 -5.33 9.98
N LEU A 73 0.79 -4.34 10.75
CA LEU A 73 0.21 -3.09 10.25
C LEU A 73 1.32 -2.07 10.09
N LEU A 74 1.67 -1.81 8.82
CA LEU A 74 2.63 -0.81 8.41
C LEU A 74 1.97 0.52 8.11
N VAL A 75 2.61 1.60 8.53
CA VAL A 75 2.23 2.97 8.23
C VAL A 75 3.40 3.70 7.58
N CYS A 76 3.10 4.47 6.54
CA CYS A 76 4.04 5.43 5.96
C CYS A 76 3.33 6.69 5.48
N ASP A 77 4.06 7.80 5.51
CA ASP A 77 3.58 9.05 4.94
C ASP A 77 3.68 9.02 3.42
N VAL A 78 2.68 9.57 2.73
CA VAL A 78 2.66 9.60 1.26
C VAL A 78 3.89 10.34 0.70
N ALA A 79 4.36 11.37 1.39
CA ALA A 79 5.56 12.11 1.00
C ALA A 79 6.82 11.24 0.95
N ASP A 80 6.95 10.31 1.90
CA ASP A 80 8.10 9.41 2.01
C ASP A 80 8.06 8.28 0.96
N VAL A 81 6.85 7.86 0.56
CA VAL A 81 6.65 6.85 -0.50
C VAL A 81 7.15 7.36 -1.85
N VAL A 82 7.00 8.66 -2.10
CA VAL A 82 7.35 9.30 -3.38
C VAL A 82 8.84 9.64 -3.47
N GLY A 83 9.57 9.60 -2.35
CA GLY A 83 11.01 9.87 -2.30
C GLY A 83 11.85 8.88 -3.12
N SER A 84 13.10 9.26 -3.41
CA SER A 84 14.08 8.38 -4.05
C SER A 84 14.70 7.36 -3.08
N GLU A 85 14.54 7.60 -1.79
CA GLU A 85 15.07 6.75 -0.73
C GLU A 85 14.07 5.65 -0.36
N PRO A 86 14.53 4.52 0.21
CA PRO A 86 13.64 3.51 0.76
C PRO A 86 12.67 4.14 1.76
N THR A 87 11.38 3.81 1.60
CA THR A 87 10.32 4.30 2.47
C THR A 87 10.54 3.81 3.90
N LYS A 88 10.47 4.74 4.84
CA LYS A 88 10.47 4.45 6.28
C LYS A 88 9.08 4.02 6.68
N GLY A 89 8.84 2.72 6.61
CA GLY A 89 7.63 2.10 7.16
C GLY A 89 7.78 1.90 8.67
N HIS A 90 6.74 2.24 9.42
CA HIS A 90 6.66 1.94 10.84
C HIS A 90 5.60 0.86 11.06
N ILE A 91 5.97 -0.24 11.74
CA ILE A 91 4.98 -1.18 12.25
C ILE A 91 4.34 -0.53 13.47
N VAL A 92 3.03 -0.27 13.40
CA VAL A 92 2.28 0.41 14.48
C VAL A 92 1.45 -0.57 15.31
N ALA A 93 1.17 -1.76 14.76
CA ALA A 93 0.47 -2.82 15.45
C ALA A 93 0.75 -4.15 14.76
N GLN A 94 0.51 -5.24 15.48
CA GLN A 94 0.41 -6.58 14.91
C GLN A 94 -0.98 -7.12 15.23
N ILE A 95 -1.75 -7.41 14.18
CA ILE A 95 -3.09 -7.97 14.30
C ILE A 95 -2.93 -9.46 14.67
N PRO A 96 -3.58 -9.94 15.74
CA PRO A 96 -3.58 -11.36 16.07
C PRO A 96 -4.36 -12.12 14.99
N LEU A 97 -3.68 -12.57 13.94
CA LEU A 97 -4.26 -13.41 12.92
C LEU A 97 -4.16 -14.87 13.37
N GLU A 98 -5.29 -15.57 13.44
CA GLU A 98 -5.23 -17.03 13.54
C GLU A 98 -4.62 -17.61 12.26
N PRO A 99 -3.80 -18.68 12.35
CA PRO A 99 -2.78 -18.97 11.33
C PRO A 99 -3.27 -19.36 9.93
N GLN A 100 -4.57 -19.33 9.62
CA GLN A 100 -5.11 -20.08 8.48
C GLN A 100 -6.10 -19.35 7.56
N HIS A 101 -6.59 -18.15 7.86
CA HIS A 101 -7.65 -17.55 7.04
C HIS A 101 -7.55 -16.02 6.86
N CYS A 102 -6.46 -15.52 6.29
CA CYS A 102 -6.50 -14.22 5.60
C CYS A 102 -7.23 -14.39 4.26
N ARG A 103 -8.56 -14.51 4.30
CA ARG A 103 -9.39 -14.26 3.12
C ARG A 103 -9.41 -12.76 2.88
N ASP A 104 -9.21 -12.35 1.64
CA ASP A 104 -9.30 -10.96 1.20
C ASP A 104 -10.67 -10.38 1.64
N HIS A 105 -10.70 -9.67 2.76
CA HIS A 105 -11.90 -9.01 3.24
C HIS A 105 -11.91 -7.58 2.70
N LEU A 106 -12.54 -7.43 1.54
CA LEU A 106 -12.79 -6.13 0.91
C LEU A 106 -13.80 -5.37 1.78
N TYR A 107 -13.32 -4.45 2.62
CA TYR A 107 -14.17 -3.42 3.21
C TYR A 107 -14.03 -2.15 2.37
N ILE A 108 -15.17 -1.63 1.90
CA ILE A 108 -15.27 -0.26 1.39
C ILE A 108 -15.50 0.60 2.63
N LEU A 109 -14.53 1.43 3.00
CA LEU A 109 -14.77 2.54 3.91
C LEU A 109 -15.36 3.68 3.08
N GLU A 110 -16.54 4.17 3.49
CA GLU A 110 -17.14 5.41 3.01
C GLU A 110 -16.52 6.63 3.70
#